data_AF-A0A7X9JH75-F1
#
_entry.id   AF-A0A7X9JH75-F1
#
_cell.length_a   1.000
_cell.length_b   1.000
_cell.length_c   1.000
_cell.angle_alpha   90.00
_cell.angle_beta   90.00
_cell.angle_gamma   90.00
#
_symmetry.space_group_name_H-M   'P 1'
#
loop_
_entity.id
_entity.type
_entity.pdbx_description
1 polymer ?
#
loop_
_entity_poly.entity_id
_entity_poly.type
_entity_poly.pdbx_seq_one_letter_code
_entity_poly.pdbx_strand_id
1 'polypeptide(L)'
;TDQSDRQWFINPLRTGEVYVSDFFISKMTGVLCFTVSAPIFNTDDEMVGIFGVDIKFEDWVKRAEDMEDMDHIALHEEYKEMKSKAKHGHH
;
A
#
# COMPACT_ATOMS: atom_id res chain seq x y z
N THR A 1 -13.70 -12.72 -17.00
CA THR A 1 -14.63 -11.60 -16.77
C THR A 1 -14.00 -10.35 -17.34
N ASP A 2 -14.71 -9.58 -18.15
CA ASP A 2 -14.25 -8.27 -18.63
C ASP A 2 -14.07 -7.31 -17.43
N GLN A 3 -13.02 -6.48 -17.48
CA GLN A 3 -12.72 -5.48 -16.44
C GLN A 3 -12.67 -4.05 -17.01
N SER A 4 -12.93 -3.88 -18.31
CA SER A 4 -12.83 -2.60 -18.99
C SER A 4 -13.87 -1.57 -18.53
N ASP A 5 -14.94 -2.02 -17.86
CA ASP A 5 -16.00 -1.20 -17.28
C ASP A 5 -15.68 -0.65 -15.87
N ARG A 6 -14.52 -1.00 -15.30
CA ARG A 6 -14.17 -0.64 -13.92
C ARG A 6 -13.40 0.67 -13.84
N GLN A 7 -13.63 1.41 -12.76
CA GLN A 7 -12.96 2.69 -12.52
C GLN A 7 -11.43 2.61 -12.50
N TRP A 8 -10.88 1.50 -11.98
CA TRP A 8 -9.43 1.29 -12.00
C TRP A 8 -8.86 1.14 -13.41
N PHE A 9 -9.67 0.74 -14.39
CA PHE A 9 -9.26 0.65 -15.79
C PHE A 9 -9.56 1.97 -16.54
N ILE A 10 -10.76 2.52 -16.35
CA ILE A 10 -11.26 3.69 -17.08
C ILE A 10 -10.48 4.97 -16.73
N ASN A 11 -10.17 5.20 -15.45
CA ASN A 11 -9.53 6.47 -15.06
C ASN A 11 -8.12 6.61 -15.61
N PRO A 12 -7.18 5.66 -15.41
CA PRO A 12 -5.86 5.72 -16.04
C PRO A 12 -5.89 5.81 -17.56
N LEU A 13 -6.84 5.10 -18.19
CA LEU A 13 -7.01 5.13 -19.65
C LEU A 13 -7.40 6.52 -20.15
N ARG A 14 -8.24 7.23 -19.38
CA ARG A 14 -8.72 8.58 -19.73
C ARG A 14 -7.71 9.68 -19.37
N THR A 15 -7.03 9.56 -18.24
CA THR A 15 -6.18 10.64 -17.71
C THR A 15 -4.72 10.49 -18.10
N GLY A 16 -4.25 9.26 -18.39
CA GLY A 16 -2.83 8.99 -18.53
C GLY A 16 -2.06 9.05 -17.21
N GLU A 17 -2.76 9.01 -16.07
CA GLU A 17 -2.17 9.16 -14.74
C GLU A 17 -2.41 7.92 -13.86
N VAL A 18 -1.63 7.82 -12.78
CA VAL A 18 -1.87 6.83 -11.72
C VAL A 18 -3.22 7.10 -11.05
N TYR A 19 -3.99 6.04 -10.82
CA TYR A 19 -5.29 6.13 -10.17
C TYR A 19 -5.43 5.09 -9.06
N VAL A 20 -6.00 5.53 -7.93
CA VAL A 20 -6.41 4.68 -6.81
C VAL A 20 -7.93 4.63 -6.80
N SER A 21 -8.48 3.43 -6.91
CA SER A 21 -9.93 3.21 -6.83
C SER A 21 -10.44 3.27 -5.39
N ASP A 22 -11.75 3.54 -5.25
CA ASP A 22 -12.47 3.29 -4.01
C ASP A 22 -12.49 1.79 -3.65
N PHE A 23 -12.85 1.49 -2.40
CA PHE A 23 -13.03 0.12 -1.97
C PHE A 23 -14.15 -0.60 -2.72
N PHE A 24 -13.90 -1.86 -3.06
CA PHE A 24 -14.90 -2.75 -3.64
C PHE A 24 -14.71 -4.19 -3.16
N ILE A 25 -15.77 -4.99 -3.27
CA ILE A 25 -15.67 -6.43 -3.05
C ILE A 25 -15.18 -7.08 -4.34
N SER A 26 -14.00 -7.73 -4.27
CA SER A 26 -13.45 -8.44 -5.43
C SER A 26 -14.45 -9.47 -5.94
N LYS A 27 -14.85 -9.35 -7.21
CA LYS A 27 -15.75 -10.34 -7.84
C LYS A 27 -15.10 -11.74 -7.93
N MET A 28 -13.77 -11.82 -7.82
CA MET A 28 -13.05 -13.09 -7.92
C MET A 28 -12.88 -13.78 -6.57
N THR A 29 -12.52 -13.02 -5.52
CA THR A 29 -12.15 -13.60 -4.21
C THR A 29 -13.20 -13.35 -3.14
N GLY A 30 -14.14 -12.40 -3.35
CA GLY A 30 -15.12 -11.99 -2.35
C GLY A 30 -14.55 -11.12 -1.22
N VAL A 31 -13.26 -10.75 -1.28
CA VAL A 31 -12.58 -9.96 -0.24
C VAL A 31 -12.68 -8.46 -0.56
N LEU A 32 -12.75 -7.63 0.48
CA LEU A 32 -12.66 -6.17 0.38
C LEU A 32 -11.25 -5.76 -0.06
N CYS A 33 -11.18 -5.08 -1.19
CA CYS A 33 -9.92 -4.58 -1.74
C CYS A 33 -10.11 -3.19 -2.38
N PHE A 34 -8.99 -2.58 -2.72
CA PHE A 34 -8.93 -1.47 -3.64
C PHE A 34 -7.80 -1.73 -4.64
N THR A 35 -7.88 -1.13 -5.81
CA THR A 35 -6.89 -1.27 -6.88
C THR A 35 -6.11 0.03 -7.04
N VAL A 36 -4.78 -0.10 -7.12
CA VAL A 36 -3.89 0.95 -7.65
C VAL A 36 -3.57 0.61 -9.10
N SER A 37 -3.64 1.59 -9.98
CA SER A 37 -3.55 1.38 -11.42
C SER A 37 -2.77 2.49 -12.12
N ALA A 38 -2.05 2.14 -13.18
CA ALA A 38 -1.23 3.07 -13.95
C ALA A 38 -1.22 2.68 -15.44
N PRO A 39 -1.18 3.66 -16.36
CA PRO A 39 -0.99 3.38 -17.78
C PRO A 39 0.44 2.89 -18.06
N ILE A 40 0.57 2.01 -19.06
CA ILE A 40 1.84 1.56 -19.63
C ILE A 40 1.99 2.23 -20.99
N PHE A 41 3.13 2.88 -21.20
CA PHE A 41 3.51 3.49 -22.47
C PHE A 41 4.63 2.68 -23.14
N ASN A 42 4.62 2.64 -24.47
CA ASN A 42 5.75 2.13 -25.25
C ASN A 42 6.84 3.21 -25.40
N THR A 43 7.88 2.92 -26.18
CA THR A 43 8.98 3.86 -26.43
C THR A 43 8.60 5.08 -27.28
N ASP A 44 7.45 5.02 -27.94
CA ASP A 44 6.92 6.07 -28.81
C ASP A 44 5.86 6.93 -28.08
N ASP A 45 5.83 6.86 -26.74
CA ASP A 45 4.86 7.52 -25.85
C ASP A 45 3.38 7.15 -26.12
N GLU A 46 3.12 6.00 -26.75
CA GLU A 46 1.77 5.49 -26.97
C GLU A 46 1.33 4.59 -25.82
N MET A 47 0.11 4.80 -25.31
CA MET A 47 -0.46 3.97 -24.26
C MET A 47 -0.84 2.59 -24.83
N VAL A 48 -0.19 1.53 -24.32
CA VAL A 48 -0.38 0.15 -24.78
C VAL A 48 -1.19 -0.71 -23.82
N GLY A 49 -1.48 -0.21 -22.63
CA GLY A 49 -2.32 -0.91 -21.66
C GLY A 49 -2.36 -0.25 -20.29
N ILE A 50 -3.10 -0.86 -19.37
CA ILE A 50 -3.21 -0.45 -17.97
C ILE A 50 -2.69 -1.58 -17.08
N PHE A 51 -1.77 -1.26 -16.18
CA PHE A 51 -1.34 -2.13 -15.10
C PHE A 51 -2.19 -1.85 -13.86
N GLY A 52 -2.69 -2.91 -13.20
CA GLY A 52 -3.49 -2.80 -11.98
C GLY A 52 -3.03 -3.80 -10.92
N VAL A 53 -2.99 -3.36 -9.66
CA VAL A 53 -2.64 -4.18 -8.50
C VAL A 53 -3.74 -4.07 -7.45
N ASP A 54 -4.31 -5.22 -7.08
CA ASP A 54 -5.31 -5.30 -6.01
C ASP A 54 -4.63 -5.42 -4.64
N ILE A 55 -4.99 -4.53 -3.73
CA ILE A 55 -4.55 -4.54 -2.33
C ILE A 55 -5.73 -4.95 -1.47
N LYS A 56 -5.60 -6.09 -0.78
CA LYS A 56 -6.60 -6.52 0.19
C LYS A 56 -6.53 -5.62 1.42
N PHE A 57 -7.69 -5.11 1.83
CA PHE A 57 -7.75 -4.20 2.96
C PHE A 57 -7.26 -4.85 4.26
N GLU A 58 -7.67 -6.09 4.53
CA GLU A 58 -7.25 -6.83 5.73
C GLU A 58 -5.72 -7.04 5.82
N ASP A 59 -5.07 -7.34 4.68
CA ASP A 59 -3.62 -7.54 4.64
C ASP A 59 -2.87 -6.21 4.82
N TRP A 60 -3.51 -5.08 4.52
CA TRP A 60 -2.92 -3.76 4.74
C TRP A 60 -3.03 -3.36 6.21
N VAL A 61 -4.19 -3.55 6.84
CA VAL A 61 -4.39 -3.27 8.28
C VAL A 61 -3.42 -4.06 9.15
N LYS A 62 -3.30 -5.38 8.92
CA LYS A 62 -2.37 -6.23 9.69
C LYS A 62 -0.93 -5.75 9.61
N ARG A 63 -0.48 -5.32 8.43
CA ARG A 63 0.88 -4.78 8.26
C ARG A 63 1.08 -3.45 8.97
N ALA A 64 0.05 -2.60 9.01
CA ALA A 64 0.12 -1.34 9.75
C ALA A 64 0.25 -1.60 11.25
N GLU A 65 -0.52 -2.55 11.78
CA GLU A 65 -0.44 -3.00 13.18
C GLU A 65 0.95 -3.58 13.51
N ASP A 66 1.47 -4.48 12.65
CA ASP A 66 2.81 -5.07 12.83
C ASP A 66 3.92 -4.00 12.87
N MET A 67 3.80 -2.94 12.07
CA MET A 67 4.75 -1.83 12.04
C MET A 67 4.69 -0.99 13.32
N GLU A 68 3.48 -0.67 13.81
CA GLU A 68 3.29 0.06 15.08
C GLU A 68 3.88 -0.71 16.26
N ASP A 69 3.64 -2.03 16.33
CA ASP A 69 4.21 -2.89 17.36
C ASP A 69 5.75 -2.89 17.33
N MET A 70 6.34 -2.89 16.13
CA MET A 70 7.79 -2.86 15.98
C MET A 70 8.41 -1.53 16.41
N ASP A 71 7.78 -0.41 16.08
CA ASP A 71 8.22 0.92 16.52
C ASP A 71 8.14 1.04 18.06
N HIS A 72 7.07 0.52 18.67
CA HIS A 72 6.93 0.49 20.13
C HIS A 72 8.01 -0.34 20.82
N ILE A 73 8.38 -1.49 20.24
CA ILE A 73 9.46 -2.33 20.76
C ILE A 73 10.80 -1.60 20.67
N ALA A 74 11.13 -1.02 19.52
CA ALA A 74 12.38 -0.29 19.32
C ALA A 74 12.52 0.89 20.30
N LEU A 75 11.47 1.70 20.45
CA LEU A 75 11.45 2.82 21.40
C LEU A 75 11.66 2.39 22.84
N HIS A 76 11.10 1.23 23.24
CA HIS A 76 11.28 0.70 24.59
C HIS A 76 12.71 0.21 24.85
N GLU A 77 13.35 -0.41 23.85
CA GLU A 77 14.76 -0.82 23.93
C GLU A 77 15.68 0.39 24.05
N GLU A 78 15.48 1.42 23.21
CA GLU A 78 16.24 2.67 23.28
C GLU A 78 16.09 3.35 24.65
N TYR A 79 14.87 3.41 25.19
CA TYR A 79 14.61 3.99 26.51
C TYR A 79 15.35 3.24 27.63
N LYS A 80 15.35 1.90 27.60
CA LYS A 80 16.09 1.07 28.56
C LYS A 80 17.58 1.31 28.46
N GLU A 81 18.13 1.39 27.25
CA GLU A 81 19.55 1.70 27.05
C GLU A 81 19.91 3.09 27.59
N MET A 82 19.12 4.11 27.27
CA MET A 82 19.33 5.47 27.76
C MET A 82 19.31 5.53 29.29
N LYS A 83 18.35 4.87 29.92
CA LYS A 83 18.28 4.76 31.40
C LYS A 83 19.47 4.02 31.98
N SER A 84 19.95 2.97 31.32
CA SER A 84 21.14 2.24 31.75
C SER A 84 22.39 3.11 31.67
N LYS A 85 22.64 3.77 30.52
CA LYS A 85 23.78 4.67 30.30
C LYS A 85 23.76 5.86 31.28
N ALA A 86 22.59 6.45 31.53
CA ALA A 86 22.43 7.53 32.51
C ALA A 86 22.73 7.09 33.95
N LYS A 87 22.44 5.84 34.32
CA LYS A 87 22.78 5.29 35.65
C LYS A 87 24.28 5.01 35.82
N HIS A 88 25.02 4.73 34.75
CA HIS A 88 26.45 4.42 34.81
C HIS A 88 27.37 5.63 34.62
N GLY A 89 26.84 6.79 34.21
CA GLY A 89 27.61 8.05 34.05
C GLY A 89 27.79 8.88 35.34
N HIS A 90 27.41 8.35 36.50
CA HIS A 90 27.46 9.03 37.80
C HIS A 90 28.54 8.46 38.75
N HIS A 91 29.64 7.91 38.23
CA HIS A 91 30.85 7.60 38.99
C HIS A 91 32.07 8.28 38.38
#